data_AF-A0AAT9GUM3-F1
#
_entry.id   AF-A0AAT9GUM3-F1
#
_cell.length_a   1.000
_cell.length_b   1.000
_cell.length_c   1.000
_cell.angle_alpha   90.00
_cell.angle_beta   90.00
_cell.angle_gamma   90.00
#
_symmetry.space_group_name_H-M   'P 1'
#
loop_
_entity.id
_entity.type
_entity.pdbx_description
1 polymer ?
#
loop_
_entity_poly.entity_id
_entity_poly.type
_entity_poly.pdbx_seq_one_letter_code
_entity_poly.pdbx_strand_id
1 'polypeptide(L)'
;MAFAILYLMNRRTTKENNGNLKTYHIVFPYYVFENWFELLSEENKERKKILKAPLEFDFFLKSLAEYFPYRQIEEILRILAEYKIIPYVLDYTTIWKRLQNVNNKQAMNMPRKKSNKLLKLTLVLDKGKNKIVSVQINIEDKNNVVSFTYSGA
;
A
#
# COMPACT_ATOMS: atom_id res chain seq x y z
N MET A 1 12.45 12.01 -15.19
CA MET A 1 12.46 10.60 -15.68
C MET A 1 12.18 9.52 -14.62
N ALA A 2 12.17 9.75 -13.29
CA ALA A 2 11.90 8.67 -12.32
C ALA A 2 10.44 8.55 -11.85
N PHE A 3 9.61 9.56 -12.09
CA PHE A 3 8.15 9.42 -11.95
C PHE A 3 7.62 8.26 -12.78
N ALA A 4 8.18 8.07 -13.97
CA ALA A 4 7.88 6.93 -14.80
C ALA A 4 8.16 5.61 -14.07
N ILE A 5 9.18 5.47 -13.22
CA ILE A 5 9.51 4.18 -12.58
C ILE A 5 8.51 3.83 -11.47
N LEU A 6 8.17 4.77 -10.58
CA LEU A 6 7.13 4.53 -9.56
C LEU A 6 5.74 4.33 -10.20
N TYR A 7 5.44 5.12 -11.24
CA TYR A 7 4.22 5.04 -12.04
C TYR A 7 4.15 3.77 -12.91
N LEU A 8 5.29 3.26 -13.39
CA LEU A 8 5.42 2.00 -14.15
C LEU A 8 5.42 0.77 -13.23
N MET A 9 5.93 0.87 -12.00
CA MET A 9 5.84 -0.21 -11.00
C MET A 9 4.39 -0.39 -10.53
N ASN A 10 3.65 0.71 -10.36
CA ASN A 10 2.21 0.68 -10.07
C ASN A 10 1.35 0.09 -11.20
N ARG A 11 1.90 -0.05 -12.43
CA ARG A 11 1.22 -0.63 -13.59
C ARG A 11 1.23 -2.15 -13.66
N ARG A 12 1.90 -2.86 -12.75
CA ARG A 12 1.83 -4.34 -12.71
C ARG A 12 0.63 -4.87 -11.93
N THR A 13 -0.42 -4.07 -11.79
CA THR A 13 -1.70 -4.54 -11.27
C THR A 13 -2.48 -5.29 -12.33
N THR A 14 -2.30 -6.60 -12.38
CA THR A 14 -3.12 -7.48 -13.21
C THR A 14 -4.38 -7.88 -12.45
N LYS A 15 -5.50 -7.88 -13.18
CA LYS A 15 -6.82 -8.29 -12.70
C LYS A 15 -7.22 -9.54 -13.45
N GLU A 16 -7.42 -10.62 -12.72
CA GLU A 16 -7.94 -11.88 -13.27
C GLU A 16 -9.39 -12.11 -12.79
N ASN A 17 -10.23 -12.60 -13.70
CA ASN A 17 -11.65 -12.86 -13.44
C ASN A 17 -11.91 -14.35 -13.59
N ASN A 18 -12.08 -15.07 -12.48
CA ASN A 18 -12.43 -16.49 -12.48
C ASN A 18 -13.83 -16.65 -11.88
N GLY A 19 -14.86 -16.58 -12.73
CA GLY A 19 -16.27 -16.64 -12.30
C GLY A 19 -16.60 -15.54 -11.28
N ASN A 20 -17.01 -15.95 -10.08
CA ASN A 20 -17.36 -15.04 -8.97
C ASN A 20 -16.15 -14.44 -8.25
N LEU A 21 -14.93 -14.93 -8.50
CA LEU A 21 -13.72 -14.41 -7.88
C LEU A 21 -13.00 -13.40 -8.76
N LYS A 22 -12.36 -12.44 -8.13
CA LYS A 22 -11.55 -11.40 -8.76
C LYS A 22 -10.20 -11.32 -8.04
N THR A 23 -9.12 -11.57 -8.78
CA THR A 23 -7.76 -11.52 -8.22
C THR A 23 -7.05 -10.25 -8.67
N TYR A 24 -6.32 -9.62 -7.76
CA TYR A 24 -5.51 -8.42 -8.01
C TYR A 24 -4.08 -8.64 -7.52
N HIS A 25 -3.11 -8.28 -8.36
CA HIS A 25 -1.69 -8.38 -8.02
C HIS A 25 -1.06 -7.00 -7.87
N ILE A 26 -0.87 -6.50 -6.65
CA ILE A 26 -0.34 -5.15 -6.43
C ILE A 26 1.14 -5.25 -6.11
N VAL A 27 1.97 -4.47 -6.80
CA VAL A 27 3.41 -4.40 -6.54
C VAL A 27 3.78 -2.99 -6.10
N PHE A 28 4.43 -2.87 -4.96
CA PHE A 28 4.83 -1.58 -4.40
C PHE A 28 6.25 -1.63 -3.83
N PRO A 29 7.07 -0.57 -3.95
CA PRO A 29 8.40 -0.54 -3.34
C PRO A 29 8.34 -0.69 -1.81
N TYR A 30 9.13 -1.60 -1.24
CA TYR A 30 9.05 -1.89 0.20
C TYR A 30 9.68 -0.80 1.09
N TYR A 31 10.48 0.11 0.51
CA TYR A 31 11.24 1.11 1.29
C TYR A 31 10.37 1.97 2.20
N VAL A 32 9.12 2.25 1.81
CA VAL A 32 8.18 3.07 2.60
C VAL A 32 7.86 2.39 3.93
N PHE A 33 7.68 1.08 3.91
CA PHE A 33 7.37 0.28 5.09
C PHE A 33 8.62 0.08 5.96
N GLU A 34 9.76 -0.20 5.32
CA GLU A 34 11.03 -0.41 6.02
C GLU A 34 11.54 0.85 6.73
N ASN A 35 11.32 2.04 6.15
CA ASN A 35 11.82 3.32 6.67
C ASN A 35 10.70 4.14 7.32
N TRP A 36 9.59 3.51 7.74
CA TRP A 36 8.38 4.19 8.19
C TRP A 36 8.64 5.33 9.19
N PHE A 37 9.36 5.03 10.28
CA PHE A 37 9.60 6.01 11.35
C PHE A 37 10.61 7.10 10.96
N GLU A 38 11.57 6.78 10.08
CA GLU A 38 12.54 7.75 9.59
C GLU A 38 11.86 8.78 8.68
N LEU A 39 11.09 8.31 7.69
CA LEU A 39 10.30 9.16 6.80
C LEU A 39 9.33 10.03 7.60
N LEU A 40 8.62 9.42 8.56
CA LEU A 40 7.69 10.16 9.41
C LEU A 40 8.38 11.23 10.26
N SER A 41 9.57 10.94 10.80
CA SER A 41 10.34 11.88 11.60
C SER A 41 10.82 13.06 10.77
N GLU A 42 11.36 12.80 9.58
CA GLU A 42 11.81 13.83 8.64
C GLU A 42 10.67 14.78 8.26
N GLU A 43 9.51 14.24 7.89
CA GLU A 43 8.35 15.06 7.54
C GLU A 43 7.81 15.89 8.71
N ASN A 44 7.85 15.33 9.92
CA ASN A 44 7.36 16.02 11.11
C ASN A 44 8.31 17.12 11.60
N LYS A 45 9.61 17.08 11.26
CA LYS A 45 10.55 18.17 11.56
C LYS A 45 10.16 19.47 10.85
N GLU A 46 9.64 19.36 9.63
CA GLU A 46 9.30 20.51 8.80
C GLU A 46 7.83 20.97 8.96
N ARG A 47 7.00 20.19 9.67
CA ARG A 47 5.55 20.44 9.76
C ARG A 47 5.11 20.93 11.13
N LYS A 48 4.20 21.91 11.12
CA LYS A 48 3.52 22.40 12.34
C LYS A 48 2.53 21.39 12.95
N LYS A 49 2.08 20.40 12.17
CA LYS A 49 1.15 19.35 12.61
C LYS A 49 1.81 18.00 12.45
N ILE A 50 1.79 17.22 13.53
CA ILE A 50 2.33 15.87 13.57
C ILE A 50 1.47 14.96 12.69
N LEU A 51 2.09 14.42 11.65
CA LEU A 51 1.53 13.34 10.83
C LEU A 51 1.58 12.04 11.62
N LYS A 52 0.59 11.18 11.36
CA LYS A 52 0.63 9.80 11.84
C LYS A 52 1.48 8.95 10.91
N ALA A 53 1.19 8.95 9.61
CA ALA A 53 1.88 8.13 8.60
C ALA A 53 2.66 8.99 7.58
N PRO A 54 3.76 8.46 7.01
CA PRO A 54 4.54 9.13 5.97
C PRO A 54 3.69 9.54 4.76
N LEU A 55 4.06 10.60 4.03
CA LEU A 55 3.36 11.00 2.79
C LEU A 55 3.60 9.99 1.66
N GLU A 56 4.75 9.32 1.63
CA GLU A 56 5.02 8.22 0.70
C GLU A 56 3.96 7.12 0.82
N PHE A 57 3.41 6.91 2.02
CA PHE A 57 2.35 5.95 2.25
C PHE A 57 1.04 6.36 1.56
N ASP A 58 0.81 7.65 1.32
CA ASP A 58 -0.39 8.11 0.61
C ASP A 58 -0.40 7.66 -0.85
N PHE A 59 0.77 7.44 -1.46
CA PHE A 59 0.86 6.85 -2.79
C PHE A 59 0.38 5.39 -2.77
N PHE A 60 0.80 4.62 -1.78
CA PHE A 60 0.31 3.26 -1.62
C PHE A 60 -1.20 3.24 -1.43
N LEU A 61 -1.75 4.11 -0.57
CA LEU A 61 -3.19 4.25 -0.37
C LEU A 61 -3.91 4.65 -1.67
N LYS A 62 -3.33 5.55 -2.47
CA LYS A 62 -3.90 5.98 -3.74
C LYS A 62 -3.96 4.83 -4.74
N SER A 63 -2.89 4.04 -4.83
CA SER A 63 -2.87 2.82 -5.64
C SER A 63 -3.95 1.83 -5.23
N LEU A 64 -4.17 1.63 -3.93
CA LEU A 64 -5.27 0.79 -3.45
C LEU A 64 -6.64 1.38 -3.82
N ALA A 65 -6.82 2.70 -3.66
CA ALA A 65 -8.08 3.38 -3.94
C ALA A 65 -8.50 3.36 -5.41
N GLU A 66 -7.59 3.11 -6.34
CA GLU A 66 -7.93 2.88 -7.76
C GLU A 66 -8.74 1.59 -7.97
N TYR A 67 -8.61 0.61 -7.06
CA TYR A 67 -9.14 -0.74 -7.25
C TYR A 67 -10.13 -1.19 -6.18
N PHE A 68 -10.07 -0.59 -4.99
CA PHE A 68 -10.81 -1.02 -3.81
C PHE A 68 -11.53 0.18 -3.13
N PRO A 69 -12.76 0.00 -2.62
CA PRO A 69 -13.41 0.97 -1.75
C PRO A 69 -12.69 1.09 -0.40
N TYR A 70 -12.80 2.25 0.26
CA TYR A 70 -12.05 2.55 1.50
C TYR A 70 -12.23 1.52 2.62
N ARG A 71 -13.40 0.88 2.74
CA ARG A 71 -13.61 -0.21 3.72
C ARG A 71 -12.74 -1.44 3.46
N GLN A 72 -12.56 -1.82 2.20
CA GLN A 72 -11.66 -2.92 1.83
C GLN A 72 -10.19 -2.52 2.00
N ILE A 73 -9.85 -1.25 1.76
CA ILE A 73 -8.51 -0.73 2.06
C ILE A 73 -8.22 -0.85 3.55
N GLU A 74 -9.14 -0.45 4.43
CA GLU A 74 -8.99 -0.60 5.88
C GLU A 74 -8.74 -2.06 6.28
N GLU A 75 -9.46 -3.02 5.69
CA GLU A 75 -9.24 -4.46 5.90
C GLU A 75 -7.84 -4.90 5.45
N ILE A 76 -7.39 -4.47 4.26
CA ILE A 76 -6.01 -4.72 3.78
C ILE A 76 -4.98 -4.16 4.76
N LEU A 77 -5.17 -2.92 5.25
CA LEU A 77 -4.26 -2.31 6.22
C LEU A 77 -4.25 -3.06 7.55
N ARG A 78 -5.39 -3.59 7.99
CA ARG A 78 -5.47 -4.42 9.20
C ARG A 78 -4.62 -5.67 9.07
N ILE A 79 -4.69 -6.34 7.92
CA ILE A 79 -3.87 -7.52 7.63
C ILE A 79 -2.38 -7.13 7.62
N LEU A 80 -2.01 -6.02 6.96
CA LEU A 80 -0.62 -5.55 6.96
C LEU A 80 -0.11 -5.22 8.37
N ALA A 81 -0.96 -4.67 9.25
CA ALA A 81 -0.60 -4.39 10.63
C ALA A 81 -0.44 -5.67 11.47
N GLU A 82 -1.30 -6.66 11.25
CA GLU A 82 -1.22 -7.99 11.90
C GLU A 82 0.12 -8.68 11.60
N TYR A 83 0.57 -8.60 10.35
CA TYR A 83 1.88 -9.11 9.92
C TYR A 83 3.05 -8.13 10.20
N LYS A 84 2.82 -7.06 10.96
CA LYS A 84 3.82 -6.07 11.37
C LYS A 84 4.56 -5.39 10.21
N ILE A 85 3.91 -5.30 9.04
CA ILE A 85 4.44 -4.57 7.88
C ILE A 85 4.23 -3.06 8.06
N ILE A 86 3.10 -2.68 8.65
CA ILE A 86 2.83 -1.31 9.10
C ILE A 86 2.64 -1.30 10.62
N PRO A 87 2.97 -0.19 11.31
CA PRO A 87 2.93 -0.14 12.76
C PRO A 87 1.50 -0.04 13.34
N TYR A 88 0.54 0.47 12.57
CA TYR A 88 -0.86 0.60 13.02
C TYR A 88 -1.80 0.75 11.82
N VAL A 89 -3.09 0.52 12.06
CA VAL A 89 -4.15 0.61 11.06
C VAL A 89 -4.66 2.06 10.95
N LEU A 90 -4.98 2.49 9.74
CA LEU A 90 -5.74 3.72 9.50
C LEU A 90 -7.21 3.38 9.32
N ASP A 91 -8.09 4.08 10.02
CA ASP A 91 -9.54 3.98 9.83
C ASP A 91 -9.95 4.62 8.49
N TYR A 92 -11.08 4.18 7.92
CA TYR A 92 -11.54 4.66 6.63
C TYR A 92 -11.68 6.20 6.55
N THR A 93 -12.02 6.89 7.66
CA THR A 93 -12.14 8.36 7.65
C THR A 93 -10.79 9.03 7.50
N THR A 94 -9.75 8.49 8.13
CA THR A 94 -8.37 8.97 7.96
C THR A 94 -7.86 8.67 6.56
N ILE A 95 -8.12 7.48 6.01
CA ILE A 95 -7.77 7.13 4.63
C ILE A 95 -8.38 8.15 3.66
N TRP A 96 -9.69 8.42 3.77
CA TRP A 96 -10.37 9.39 2.92
C TRP A 96 -9.77 10.79 3.03
N LYS A 97 -9.57 11.31 4.25
CA LYS A 97 -8.97 12.64 4.46
C LYS A 97 -7.57 12.74 3.87
N ARG A 98 -6.76 11.70 3.98
CA ARG A 98 -5.39 11.69 3.43
C ARG A 98 -5.43 11.74 1.90
N LEU A 99 -6.26 10.93 1.27
CA LEU A 99 -6.39 10.89 -0.19
C LEU A 99 -6.93 12.19 -0.79
N GLN A 100 -7.78 12.94 -0.09
CA GLN A 100 -8.22 14.28 -0.50
C GLN A 100 -7.09 15.32 -0.46
N ASN A 101 -6.13 15.16 0.46
CA ASN A 101 -5.08 16.13 0.72
C ASN A 101 -3.79 15.89 -0.08
N VAL A 102 -3.72 14.83 -0.90
CA VAL A 102 -2.61 14.58 -1.81
C VAL A 102 -2.66 15.59 -2.97
N ASN A 103 -2.28 16.84 -2.68
CA ASN A 103 -2.01 17.82 -3.72
C ASN A 103 -0.82 17.32 -4.55
N ASN A 104 -1.00 17.22 -5.87
CA ASN A 104 -0.02 16.72 -6.85
C ASN A 104 1.40 17.34 -6.76
N LYS A 105 1.59 18.43 -6.01
CA LYS A 105 2.89 19.07 -5.77
C LYS A 105 3.76 18.37 -4.73
N GLN A 106 3.20 17.75 -3.69
CA GLN A 106 4.00 17.07 -2.64
C GLN A 106 4.64 15.77 -3.15
N ALA A 107 3.99 15.15 -4.14
CA ALA A 107 4.48 14.01 -4.89
C ALA A 107 5.85 14.24 -5.58
N MET A 108 6.15 15.48 -5.99
CA MET A 108 7.26 15.79 -6.91
C MET A 108 8.65 15.80 -6.29
N ASN A 109 8.76 15.87 -4.97
CA ASN A 109 10.03 16.13 -4.28
C ASN A 109 10.51 14.98 -3.37
N MET A 110 9.92 13.77 -3.47
CA MET A 110 10.29 12.69 -2.56
C MET A 110 11.71 12.16 -2.80
N PRO A 111 12.54 12.04 -1.74
CA PRO A 111 13.87 11.51 -1.84
C PRO A 111 13.83 10.05 -2.30
N ARG A 112 14.59 9.75 -3.36
CA ARG A 112 14.65 8.42 -3.96
C ARG A 112 15.57 7.53 -3.12
N LYS A 113 15.06 6.93 -2.05
CA LYS A 113 15.77 5.81 -1.42
C LYS A 113 15.62 4.58 -2.32
N LYS A 114 16.75 4.13 -2.89
CA LYS A 114 16.81 2.87 -3.63
C LYS A 114 16.64 1.73 -2.64
N SER A 115 15.46 1.10 -2.62
CA SER A 115 15.32 -0.25 -2.08
C SER A 115 15.17 -1.23 -3.21
N ASN A 116 15.85 -2.37 -3.09
CA ASN A 116 15.67 -3.50 -3.99
C ASN A 116 14.50 -4.39 -3.56
N LYS A 117 13.89 -4.10 -2.40
CA LYS A 117 12.79 -4.88 -1.85
C LYS A 117 11.44 -4.44 -2.39
N LEU A 118 10.57 -5.41 -2.68
CA LEU A 118 9.23 -5.19 -3.20
C LEU A 118 8.19 -5.85 -2.30
N LEU A 119 7.11 -5.11 -2.02
CA LEU A 119 5.87 -5.67 -1.54
C LEU A 119 5.06 -6.16 -2.74
N LYS A 120 4.68 -7.43 -2.76
CA LYS A 120 3.68 -7.97 -3.69
C LYS A 120 2.48 -8.44 -2.89
N LEU A 121 1.31 -7.91 -3.21
CA LEU A 121 0.03 -8.32 -2.63
C LEU A 121 -0.77 -9.04 -3.69
N THR A 122 -1.23 -10.25 -3.39
CA THR A 122 -2.24 -10.93 -4.20
C THR A 122 -3.54 -10.97 -3.40
N LEU A 123 -4.53 -10.23 -3.86
CA LEU A 123 -5.83 -10.07 -3.20
C LEU A 123 -6.89 -10.81 -4.00
N VAL A 124 -7.61 -11.71 -3.35
CA VAL A 124 -8.75 -12.42 -3.94
C VAL A 124 -10.03 -11.88 -3.33
N LEU A 125 -10.95 -11.42 -4.17
CA LEU A 125 -12.25 -10.87 -3.79
C LEU A 125 -13.38 -11.73 -4.32
N ASP A 126 -14.43 -11.90 -3.51
CA ASP A 126 -15.72 -12.41 -3.96
C ASP A 126 -16.55 -11.25 -4.50
N LYS A 127 -16.90 -11.29 -5.79
CA LYS A 127 -17.68 -10.25 -6.48
C LYS A 127 -19.11 -10.16 -5.95
N GLY A 128 -19.71 -11.27 -5.56
CA GLY A 128 -21.09 -11.33 -5.07
C GLY A 128 -21.24 -10.76 -3.67
N LYS A 129 -20.22 -10.97 -2.82
CA LYS A 129 -20.21 -10.50 -1.42
C LYS A 129 -19.44 -9.19 -1.23
N ASN A 130 -18.69 -8.75 -2.25
CA ASN A 130 -17.78 -7.61 -2.18
C ASN A 130 -16.83 -7.67 -0.97
N LYS A 131 -16.33 -8.87 -0.66
CA LYS A 131 -15.50 -9.18 0.52
C LYS A 131 -14.17 -9.79 0.09
N ILE A 132 -13.10 -9.44 0.82
CA ILE A 132 -11.78 -10.05 0.65
C ILE A 132 -11.85 -11.50 1.15
N VAL A 133 -11.53 -12.43 0.26
CA VAL A 133 -11.50 -13.88 0.53
C VAL A 133 -10.12 -14.30 0.98
N SER A 134 -9.08 -13.79 0.34
CA SER A 134 -7.70 -14.05 0.77
C SER A 134 -6.76 -12.93 0.37
N VAL A 135 -5.67 -12.82 1.13
CA VAL A 135 -4.57 -11.89 0.90
C VAL A 135 -3.27 -12.65 1.04
N GLN A 136 -2.51 -12.76 -0.04
CA GLN A 136 -1.13 -13.22 0.02
C GLN A 136 -0.19 -12.02 -0.02
N ILE A 137 0.79 -12.00 0.88
CA ILE A 137 1.75 -10.92 1.00
C ILE A 137 3.14 -11.51 0.81
N ASN A 138 3.83 -11.10 -0.24
CA ASN A 138 5.20 -11.49 -0.50
C ASN A 138 6.10 -10.26 -0.40
N ILE A 139 7.12 -10.33 0.45
CA ILE A 139 8.18 -9.34 0.53
C ILE A 139 9.40 -9.97 -0.14
N GLU A 140 9.77 -9.46 -1.30
CA GLU A 140 10.86 -9.99 -2.10
C GLU A 140 12.08 -9.07 -2.06
N ASP A 141 13.24 -9.63 -1.82
CA ASP A 141 14.57 -9.05 -2.09
C ASP A 141 15.27 -9.93 -3.14
N LYS A 142 16.41 -9.49 -3.69
CA LYS A 142 17.18 -10.19 -4.72
C LYS A 142 17.43 -11.68 -4.41
N ASN A 143 17.52 -12.03 -3.13
CA ASN A 143 17.88 -13.38 -2.69
C ASN A 143 16.85 -14.03 -1.75
N ASN A 144 15.80 -13.32 -1.33
CA ASN A 144 14.90 -13.78 -0.26
C ASN A 144 13.46 -13.42 -0.56
N VAL A 145 12.54 -14.36 -0.28
CA VAL A 145 11.10 -14.12 -0.33
C VAL A 145 10.50 -14.51 1.01
N VAL A 146 9.83 -13.56 1.65
CA VAL A 146 9.02 -13.81 2.86
C VAL A 146 7.57 -13.75 2.46
N SER A 147 6.83 -14.83 2.72
CA SER A 147 5.44 -14.98 2.29
C SER A 147 4.50 -15.17 3.47
N PHE A 148 3.40 -14.43 3.48
CA PHE A 148 2.30 -14.56 4.42
C PHE A 148 1.01 -14.82 3.65
N THR A 149 0.12 -15.64 4.19
CA THR A 149 -1.20 -15.88 3.61
C THR A 149 -2.27 -15.67 4.67
N TYR A 150 -3.16 -14.73 4.41
CA TYR A 150 -4.40 -14.54 5.13
C TYR A 150 -5.56 -15.14 4.35
N SER A 151 -6.37 -15.94 5.03
CA SER A 151 -7.62 -16.48 4.51
C SER A 151 -8.76 -15.91 5.33
N GLY A 152 -9.65 -15.15 4.69
CA GLY A 152 -10.85 -14.62 5.32
C GLY A 152 -11.83 -15.75 5.60
N ALA A 153 -12.23 -15.89 6.87
CA ALA A 153 -13.34 -16.75 7.28
C ALA A 153 -14.68 -16.20 6.78
#